data_AF-A0A3D4M942-F1
#
_entry.id   AF-A0A3D4M942-F1
#
_cell.length_a   1.000
_cell.length_b   1.000
_cell.length_c   1.000
_cell.angle_alpha   90.00
_cell.angle_beta   90.00
_cell.angle_gamma   90.00
#
_symmetry.space_group_name_H-M   'P 1'
#
loop_
_entity.id
_entity.type
_entity.pdbx_description
1 polymer ?
#
loop_
_entity_poly.entity_id
_entity_poly.type
_entity_poly.pdbx_seq_one_letter_code
_entity_poly.pdbx_strand_id
1 'polypeptide(L)'
;MMDYLSAELKAYYQSDLEENVITLQDDYWKFDEELSALITLINQHPGLQTLYSRSYSPQRSGLDLNPLSYLKIAYTREMRLPLGKALVGVHDALNGPESPVEVNEEPPQDNLNYRSDKYGGMGCLDDPNYFYIWHFYISIRSEKVEMHRQFWSLLGDKFSGLLAHEKRS
;
A
#
# COMPACT_ATOMS: atom_id res chain seq x y z
N MET A 1 12.29 -18.96 -2.04
CA MET A 1 13.21 -17.99 -2.67
C MET A 1 12.69 -16.62 -2.25
N MET A 2 13.54 -15.70 -1.80
CA MET A 2 13.07 -14.38 -1.35
C MET A 2 12.92 -13.49 -2.59
N ASP A 3 11.69 -13.24 -3.01
CA ASP A 3 11.43 -12.66 -4.31
C ASP A 3 11.17 -11.15 -4.20
N TYR A 4 11.80 -10.40 -5.11
CA TYR A 4 11.38 -9.04 -5.46
C TYR A 4 10.24 -9.14 -6.48
N LEU A 5 9.57 -8.02 -6.75
CA LEU A 5 8.49 -7.99 -7.74
C LEU A 5 9.01 -8.45 -9.12
N SER A 6 8.40 -9.50 -9.65
CA SER A 6 8.56 -9.95 -11.03
C SER A 6 7.35 -9.54 -11.87
N ALA A 7 7.44 -9.68 -13.19
CA ALA A 7 6.29 -9.45 -14.07
C ALA A 7 5.12 -10.39 -13.75
N GLU A 8 5.41 -11.64 -13.39
CA GLU A 8 4.41 -12.66 -13.01
C GLU A 8 3.71 -12.29 -11.70
N LEU A 9 4.48 -11.90 -10.67
CA LEU A 9 3.92 -11.45 -9.40
C LEU A 9 3.12 -10.16 -9.56
N LYS A 10 3.60 -9.23 -10.38
CA LYS A 10 2.87 -7.99 -10.68
C LYS A 10 1.53 -8.30 -11.36
N ALA A 11 1.49 -9.20 -12.34
CA ALA A 11 0.26 -9.62 -12.99
C ALA A 11 -0.71 -10.29 -12.01
N TYR A 12 -0.20 -11.14 -11.10
CA TYR A 12 -0.99 -11.77 -10.04
C TYR A 12 -1.68 -10.73 -9.14
N TYR A 13 -0.92 -9.80 -8.56
CA TYR A 13 -1.49 -8.77 -7.68
C TYR A 13 -2.40 -7.80 -8.42
N GLN A 14 -2.14 -7.54 -9.71
CA GLN A 14 -3.01 -6.68 -10.52
C GLN A 14 -4.36 -7.35 -10.79
N SER A 15 -4.37 -8.64 -11.12
CA SER A 15 -5.60 -9.42 -11.27
C SER A 15 -6.37 -9.48 -9.95
N ASP A 16 -5.71 -9.72 -8.81
CA ASP A 16 -6.35 -9.69 -7.49
C ASP A 16 -7.01 -8.34 -7.17
N LEU A 17 -6.31 -7.24 -7.47
CA LEU A 17 -6.85 -5.89 -7.30
C LEU A 17 -8.12 -5.67 -8.14
N GLU A 18 -8.05 -5.99 -9.43
CA GLU A 18 -9.13 -5.73 -10.39
C GLU A 18 -10.35 -6.62 -10.17
N GLU A 19 -10.12 -7.90 -9.87
CA GLU A 19 -11.18 -8.91 -9.81
C GLU A 19 -11.81 -9.02 -8.41
N ASN A 20 -11.02 -8.85 -7.34
CA ASN A 20 -11.46 -9.14 -5.98
C ASN A 20 -11.54 -7.90 -5.08
N VAL A 21 -10.55 -7.00 -5.16
CA VAL A 21 -10.47 -5.86 -4.23
C VAL A 21 -11.36 -4.69 -4.66
N ILE A 22 -11.31 -4.29 -5.93
CA ILE A 22 -12.12 -3.16 -6.45
C ILE A 22 -13.61 -3.51 -6.47
N THR A 23 -13.95 -4.78 -6.70
CA THR A 23 -15.33 -5.25 -6.81
C THR A 23 -16.00 -5.48 -5.45
N LEU A 24 -15.22 -5.49 -4.37
CA LEU A 24 -15.67 -5.83 -3.04
C LEU A 24 -16.68 -4.81 -2.49
N GLN A 25 -17.78 -5.31 -1.94
CA GLN A 25 -18.86 -4.50 -1.36
C GLN A 25 -18.84 -4.45 0.17
N ASP A 26 -17.95 -5.22 0.82
CA ASP A 26 -17.82 -5.24 2.28
C ASP A 26 -17.15 -3.95 2.77
N ASP A 27 -17.86 -3.08 3.47
CA ASP A 27 -17.36 -1.78 3.96
C ASP A 27 -16.08 -1.86 4.82
N TYR A 28 -15.82 -3.01 5.45
CA TYR A 28 -14.61 -3.21 6.24
C TYR A 28 -13.37 -3.32 5.32
N TRP A 29 -13.51 -4.06 4.23
CA TRP A 29 -12.44 -4.39 3.29
C TRP A 29 -12.50 -3.57 1.99
N LYS A 30 -13.58 -2.82 1.77
CA LYS A 30 -13.82 -1.99 0.60
C LYS A 30 -12.67 -1.00 0.48
N PHE A 31 -12.21 -0.84 -0.75
CA PHE A 31 -11.20 0.12 -1.11
C PHE A 31 -11.69 1.55 -0.86
N ASP A 32 -10.84 2.41 -0.30
CA ASP A 32 -11.17 3.83 -0.16
C ASP A 32 -11.22 4.50 -1.55
N GLU A 33 -12.38 5.02 -1.93
CA GLU A 33 -12.60 5.65 -3.24
C GLU A 33 -11.61 6.78 -3.51
N GLU A 34 -11.24 7.54 -2.46
CA GLU A 34 -10.23 8.62 -2.54
C GLU A 34 -8.81 8.10 -2.81
N LEU A 35 -8.51 6.82 -2.52
CA LEU A 35 -7.20 6.20 -2.78
C LEU A 35 -7.10 5.52 -4.13
N SER A 36 -8.22 5.26 -4.80
CA SER A 36 -8.28 4.57 -6.10
C SER A 36 -7.35 5.18 -7.16
N ALA A 37 -7.33 6.51 -7.26
CA ALA A 37 -6.47 7.21 -8.22
C ALA A 37 -4.98 7.06 -7.90
N LEU A 38 -4.59 7.18 -6.63
CA LEU A 38 -3.20 7.02 -6.20
C LEU A 38 -2.71 5.59 -6.43
N ILE A 39 -3.53 4.59 -6.11
CA ILE A 39 -3.12 3.20 -6.24
C ILE A 39 -3.05 2.79 -7.71
N THR A 40 -3.97 3.27 -8.54
CA THR A 40 -3.86 3.15 -10.00
C THR A 40 -2.56 3.77 -10.50
N LEU A 41 -2.20 4.97 -10.03
CA LEU A 41 -0.95 5.64 -10.38
C LEU A 41 0.28 4.80 -9.99
N ILE A 42 0.33 4.29 -8.76
CA ILE A 42 1.43 3.44 -8.27
C ILE A 42 1.56 2.19 -9.15
N ASN A 43 0.44 1.52 -9.43
CA ASN A 43 0.44 0.25 -10.14
C ASN A 43 0.74 0.40 -11.64
N GLN A 44 0.61 1.60 -12.22
CA GLN A 44 1.09 1.89 -13.58
C GLN A 44 2.62 1.82 -13.70
N HIS A 45 3.35 1.99 -12.60
CA HIS A 45 4.79 1.89 -12.60
C HIS A 45 5.22 0.43 -12.81
N PRO A 46 6.07 0.10 -13.81
CA PRO A 46 6.47 -1.29 -14.09
C PRO A 46 7.20 -1.92 -12.90
N GLY A 47 7.96 -1.11 -12.16
CA GLY A 47 8.72 -1.53 -11.00
C GLY A 47 8.01 -1.56 -9.64
N LEU A 48 6.70 -1.23 -9.56
CA LEU A 48 5.98 -1.12 -8.28
C LEU A 48 4.63 -1.83 -8.34
N GLN A 49 4.14 -2.32 -7.20
CA GLN A 49 2.80 -2.88 -7.06
C GLN A 49 2.27 -2.66 -5.65
N THR A 50 1.08 -2.08 -5.54
CA THR A 50 0.36 -1.98 -4.27
C THR A 50 -0.12 -3.36 -3.85
N LEU A 51 0.21 -3.76 -2.63
CA LEU A 51 -0.26 -5.01 -2.02
C LEU A 51 -1.49 -4.76 -1.14
N TYR A 52 -1.44 -3.70 -0.34
CA TYR A 52 -2.50 -3.42 0.62
C TYR A 52 -2.47 -1.96 1.06
N SER A 53 -3.64 -1.41 1.36
CA SER A 53 -3.78 -0.02 1.80
C SER A 53 -4.99 0.15 2.67
N ARG A 54 -4.93 1.13 3.59
CA ARG A 54 -6.07 1.56 4.38
C ARG A 54 -5.98 3.05 4.61
N SER A 55 -7.03 3.81 4.32
CA SER A 55 -7.19 5.17 4.80
C SER A 55 -7.94 5.18 6.12
N TYR A 56 -7.50 6.02 7.05
CA TYR A 56 -8.33 6.38 8.19
C TYR A 56 -9.56 7.17 7.71
N SER A 57 -10.75 6.70 8.10
CA SER A 57 -12.00 7.42 7.96
C SER A 57 -12.75 7.39 9.28
N PRO A 58 -13.03 8.55 9.91
CA PRO A 58 -13.78 8.59 11.16
C PRO A 58 -15.25 8.18 10.98
N GLN A 59 -15.75 8.10 9.73
CA GLN A 59 -17.12 7.67 9.43
C GLN A 59 -17.25 6.16 9.17
N ARG A 60 -16.14 5.41 9.02
CA ARG A 60 -16.22 3.94 8.86
C ARG A 60 -16.79 3.34 10.14
N SER A 61 -18.01 2.84 10.07
CA SER A 61 -18.67 2.12 11.17
C SER A 61 -18.05 0.74 11.35
N GLY A 62 -17.36 0.53 12.47
CA GLY A 62 -16.75 -0.76 12.82
C GLY A 62 -16.01 -0.70 14.16
N LEU A 63 -15.52 -1.84 14.64
CA LEU A 63 -14.75 -1.97 15.89
C LEU A 63 -13.33 -1.38 15.82
N ASP A 64 -12.89 -0.95 14.63
CA ASP A 64 -11.52 -0.51 14.40
C ASP A 64 -11.44 1.02 14.31
N LEU A 65 -11.48 1.65 15.49
CA LEU A 65 -11.29 3.09 15.71
C LEU A 65 -9.81 3.51 15.60
N ASN A 66 -8.92 2.63 15.13
CA ASN A 66 -7.50 2.93 15.06
C ASN A 66 -7.25 4.06 14.04
N PRO A 67 -6.71 5.22 14.47
CA PRO A 67 -6.48 6.37 13.61
C PRO A 67 -5.24 6.15 12.73
N LEU A 68 -5.29 5.17 11.83
CA LEU A 68 -4.15 4.68 11.06
C LEU A 68 -4.45 4.73 9.56
N SER A 69 -3.58 5.40 8.81
CA SER A 69 -3.45 5.19 7.37
C SER A 69 -2.15 4.46 7.08
N TYR A 70 -2.16 3.54 6.12
CA TYR A 70 -0.93 2.89 5.68
C TYR A 70 -1.02 2.38 4.24
N LEU A 71 0.16 2.08 3.71
CA LEU A 71 0.35 1.55 2.36
C LEU A 71 1.48 0.51 2.38
N LYS A 72 1.23 -0.65 1.76
CA LYS A 72 2.20 -1.71 1.49
C LYS A 72 2.47 -1.81 -0.01
N ILE A 73 3.74 -1.70 -0.42
CA ILE A 73 4.14 -1.66 -1.83
C ILE A 73 5.27 -2.66 -2.07
N ALA A 74 5.03 -3.64 -2.93
CA ALA A 74 6.06 -4.48 -3.52
C ALA A 74 6.80 -3.72 -4.62
N TYR A 75 8.07 -4.07 -4.82
CA TYR A 75 8.94 -3.36 -5.74
C TYR A 75 9.96 -4.28 -6.40
N THR A 76 10.41 -3.92 -7.62
CA THR A 76 11.55 -4.58 -8.26
C THR A 76 12.84 -4.14 -7.58
N ARG A 77 13.89 -4.94 -7.69
CA ARG A 77 15.16 -4.65 -7.00
C ARG A 77 15.72 -3.26 -7.30
N GLU A 78 15.55 -2.78 -8.52
CA GLU A 78 16.00 -1.47 -9.01
C GLU A 78 15.26 -0.33 -8.31
N MET A 79 13.98 -0.54 -7.97
CA MET A 79 13.13 0.44 -7.31
C MET A 79 13.37 0.57 -5.81
N ARG A 80 14.14 -0.34 -5.20
CA ARG A 80 14.43 -0.33 -3.75
C ARG A 80 14.91 1.03 -3.26
N LEU A 81 15.96 1.59 -3.89
CA LEU A 81 16.56 2.86 -3.46
C LEU A 81 15.70 4.09 -3.82
N PRO A 82 15.18 4.23 -5.06
CA PRO A 82 14.27 5.33 -5.40
C PRO A 82 13.03 5.37 -4.50
N LEU A 83 12.38 4.22 -4.29
CA LEU A 83 11.21 4.11 -3.43
C LEU A 83 11.54 4.42 -1.98
N GLY A 84 12.61 3.83 -1.43
CA GLY A 84 13.02 4.10 -0.05
C GLY A 84 13.26 5.59 0.21
N LYS A 85 13.96 6.28 -0.71
CA LYS A 85 14.16 7.75 -0.61
C LYS A 85 12.86 8.53 -0.67
N ALA A 86 11.94 8.13 -1.56
CA ALA A 86 10.63 8.75 -1.68
C ALA A 86 9.84 8.64 -0.37
N LEU A 87 9.79 7.45 0.24
CA LEU A 87 9.08 7.18 1.47
C LEU A 87 9.71 7.88 2.69
N VAL A 88 11.04 7.87 2.81
CA VAL A 88 11.75 8.65 3.84
C VAL A 88 11.44 10.14 3.69
N GLY A 89 11.33 10.65 2.46
CA GLY A 89 10.91 12.03 2.23
C GLY A 89 9.47 12.36 2.68
N VAL A 90 8.56 11.37 2.74
CA VAL A 90 7.23 11.54 3.34
C VAL A 90 7.33 11.51 4.87
N HIS A 91 8.10 10.57 5.42
CA HIS A 91 8.40 10.49 6.84
C HIS A 91 8.95 11.81 7.38
N ASP A 92 10.01 12.34 6.78
CA ASP A 92 10.67 13.55 7.28
C ASP A 92 9.77 14.79 7.23
N ALA A 93 8.78 14.80 6.32
CA ALA A 93 7.85 15.91 6.18
C ALA A 93 6.70 15.89 7.20
N LEU A 94 6.30 14.70 7.68
CA LEU A 94 5.08 14.53 8.50
C LEU A 94 5.33 13.97 9.89
N ASN A 95 6.47 13.33 10.13
CA ASN A 95 6.74 12.66 11.38
C ASN A 95 6.80 13.68 12.53
N GLY A 96 5.96 13.46 13.53
CA GLY A 96 5.88 14.31 14.70
C GLY A 96 5.25 13.60 15.90
N PRO A 97 5.32 14.18 17.10
CA PRO A 97 4.80 13.55 18.31
C PRO A 97 3.31 13.20 18.25
N GLU A 98 2.51 13.98 17.51
CA GLU A 98 1.06 13.79 17.36
C GLU A 98 0.69 13.02 16.08
N SER A 99 1.68 12.70 15.25
CA SER A 99 1.52 12.07 13.94
C SER A 99 2.73 11.21 13.61
N PRO A 100 3.06 10.19 14.43
CA PRO A 100 4.19 9.32 14.14
C PRO A 100 4.01 8.68 12.77
N VAL A 101 5.05 8.80 11.95
CA VAL A 101 5.16 8.15 10.65
C VAL A 101 6.18 7.02 10.78
N GLU A 102 5.83 5.87 10.23
CA GLU A 102 6.71 4.70 10.21
C GLU A 102 7.00 4.31 8.77
N VAL A 103 8.27 4.00 8.47
CA VAL A 103 8.69 3.48 7.17
C VAL A 103 9.57 2.26 7.42
N ASN A 104 9.12 1.09 6.99
CA ASN A 104 9.84 -0.17 7.12
C ASN A 104 10.01 -0.84 5.77
N GLU A 105 11.18 -1.42 5.55
CA GLU A 105 11.41 -2.41 4.50
C GLU A 105 11.12 -3.80 5.12
N GLU A 106 10.06 -4.46 4.68
CA GLU A 106 9.61 -5.74 5.22
C GLU A 106 10.11 -6.89 4.33
N PRO A 107 10.76 -7.92 4.91
CA PRO A 107 11.12 -9.13 4.19
C PRO A 107 9.87 -9.95 3.86
N PRO A 108 9.98 -10.90 2.91
CA PRO A 108 8.97 -11.94 2.70
C PRO A 108 8.56 -12.59 4.03
N GLN A 109 7.26 -12.60 4.32
CA GLN A 109 6.72 -13.09 5.58
C GLN A 109 5.36 -13.77 5.38
N ASP A 110 4.97 -14.57 6.37
CA ASP A 110 3.69 -15.28 6.36
C ASP A 110 2.51 -14.30 6.34
N ASN A 111 1.46 -14.66 5.60
CA ASN A 111 0.25 -13.86 5.58
C ASN A 111 -0.59 -14.06 6.85
N LEU A 112 -0.43 -13.16 7.82
CA LEU A 112 -1.21 -13.15 9.08
C LEU A 112 -2.72 -12.92 8.86
N ASN A 113 -3.11 -12.40 7.71
CA ASN A 113 -4.51 -12.21 7.34
C ASN A 113 -5.11 -13.44 6.68
N TYR A 114 -4.32 -14.48 6.37
CA TYR A 114 -4.82 -15.71 5.78
C TYR A 114 -5.90 -16.34 6.64
N ARG A 115 -7.01 -16.73 5.99
CA ARG A 115 -8.12 -17.48 6.58
C ARG A 115 -8.34 -18.70 5.68
N SER A 116 -8.43 -19.89 6.28
CA SER A 116 -8.65 -21.13 5.54
C SER A 116 -9.99 -21.18 4.81
N ASP A 117 -10.94 -20.38 5.29
CA ASP A 117 -12.28 -20.25 4.73
C ASP A 117 -12.23 -19.14 3.68
N LYS A 118 -12.41 -19.47 2.40
CA LYS A 118 -12.30 -18.52 1.27
C LYS A 118 -13.15 -17.27 1.49
N TYR A 119 -12.53 -16.18 1.90
CA TYR A 119 -13.19 -14.92 2.20
C TYR A 119 -13.21 -14.06 0.94
N GLY A 120 -14.13 -14.38 0.04
CA GLY A 120 -14.49 -13.50 -1.08
C GLY A 120 -13.46 -13.41 -2.20
N GLY A 121 -12.42 -14.26 -2.25
CA GLY A 121 -11.48 -14.34 -3.36
C GLY A 121 -10.27 -13.41 -3.27
N MET A 122 -10.19 -12.54 -2.24
CA MET A 122 -9.06 -11.62 -2.09
C MET A 122 -7.80 -12.38 -1.69
N GLY A 123 -6.72 -12.21 -2.45
CA GLY A 123 -5.44 -12.89 -2.20
C GLY A 123 -4.90 -12.61 -0.80
N CYS A 124 -5.11 -11.40 -0.25
CA CYS A 124 -4.66 -11.08 1.11
C CYS A 124 -5.39 -11.88 2.22
N LEU A 125 -6.53 -12.52 1.92
CA LEU A 125 -7.25 -13.41 2.84
C LEU A 125 -7.11 -14.89 2.45
N ASP A 126 -6.95 -15.17 1.16
CA ASP A 126 -7.06 -16.54 0.61
C ASP A 126 -5.71 -17.15 0.22
N ASP A 127 -4.63 -16.37 0.11
CA ASP A 127 -3.29 -16.84 -0.22
C ASP A 127 -2.34 -16.76 0.99
N PRO A 128 -1.85 -17.89 1.53
CA PRO A 128 -0.91 -17.89 2.65
C PRO A 128 0.43 -17.22 2.31
N ASN A 129 0.76 -17.10 1.02
CA ASN A 129 2.01 -16.53 0.53
C ASN A 129 1.85 -15.09 0.00
N TYR A 130 0.71 -14.44 0.20
CA TYR A 130 0.43 -13.12 -0.37
C TYR A 130 1.50 -12.07 -0.06
N PHE A 131 2.05 -12.10 1.17
CA PHE A 131 3.11 -11.19 1.63
C PHE A 131 4.52 -11.81 1.57
N TYR A 132 4.68 -12.93 0.85
CA TYR A 132 5.96 -13.60 0.66
C TYR A 132 6.80 -12.94 -0.45
N ILE A 133 6.93 -11.61 -0.37
CA ILE A 133 7.63 -10.73 -1.31
C ILE A 133 8.26 -9.57 -0.54
N TRP A 134 9.40 -9.05 -1.01
CA TRP A 134 9.96 -7.81 -0.46
C TRP A 134 9.02 -6.63 -0.72
N HIS A 135 8.70 -5.87 0.32
CA HIS A 135 7.83 -4.71 0.22
C HIS A 135 8.19 -3.63 1.23
N PHE A 136 7.80 -2.39 0.94
CA PHE A 136 7.83 -1.32 1.93
C PHE A 136 6.46 -1.21 2.59
N TYR A 137 6.47 -0.95 3.89
CA TYR A 137 5.34 -0.48 4.67
C TYR A 137 5.59 0.97 5.05
N ILE A 138 4.61 1.84 4.76
CA ILE A 138 4.59 3.20 5.30
C ILE A 138 3.26 3.44 5.98
N SER A 139 3.28 4.07 7.16
CA SER A 139 2.06 4.42 7.89
C SER A 139 2.14 5.76 8.60
N ILE A 140 0.98 6.33 8.88
CA ILE A 140 0.80 7.47 9.77
C ILE A 140 -0.32 7.16 10.76
N ARG A 141 -0.10 7.51 12.03
CA ARG A 141 -1.10 7.40 13.09
C ARG A 141 -1.44 8.77 13.66
N SER A 142 -2.70 9.22 13.58
CA SER A 142 -3.10 10.55 14.05
C SER A 142 -4.62 10.70 14.18
N GLU A 143 -5.13 11.22 15.29
CA GLU A 143 -6.58 11.52 15.42
C GLU A 143 -7.04 12.64 14.46
N LYS A 144 -6.11 13.40 13.89
CA LYS A 144 -6.39 14.50 12.95
C LYS A 144 -6.51 13.98 11.52
N VAL A 145 -7.72 14.03 10.96
CA VAL A 145 -8.04 13.62 9.57
C VAL A 145 -7.17 14.35 8.55
N GLU A 146 -6.82 15.61 8.81
CA GLU A 146 -5.97 16.42 7.93
C GLU A 146 -4.58 15.82 7.75
N MET A 147 -4.03 15.17 8.79
CA MET A 147 -2.72 14.50 8.69
C MET A 147 -2.78 13.30 7.75
N HIS A 148 -3.87 12.53 7.78
CA HIS A 148 -4.08 11.42 6.85
C HIS A 148 -4.25 11.91 5.40
N ARG A 149 -4.94 13.04 5.19
CA ARG A 149 -5.04 13.66 3.86
C ARG A 149 -3.68 14.15 3.35
N GLN A 150 -2.89 14.81 4.20
CA GLN A 150 -1.55 15.26 3.85
C GLN A 150 -0.62 14.09 3.53
N PHE A 151 -0.71 13.00 4.31
CA PHE A 151 0.01 11.76 4.07
C PHE A 151 -0.24 11.20 2.67
N TRP A 152 -1.50 11.06 2.29
CA TRP A 152 -1.86 10.56 0.95
C TRP A 152 -1.46 11.53 -0.16
N SER A 153 -1.61 12.83 0.05
CA SER A 153 -1.18 13.85 -0.91
C SER A 153 0.32 13.78 -1.17
N LEU A 154 1.14 13.73 -0.10
CA LEU A 154 2.59 13.67 -0.23
C LEU A 154 3.05 12.38 -0.90
N LEU A 155 2.40 11.24 -0.59
CA LEU A 155 2.65 9.99 -1.32
C LEU A 155 2.37 10.17 -2.82
N GLY A 156 1.23 10.76 -3.18
CA GLY A 156 0.89 11.06 -4.57
C GLY A 156 1.94 11.91 -5.29
N ASP A 157 2.45 12.95 -4.63
CA ASP A 157 3.51 13.79 -5.19
C ASP A 157 4.81 13.00 -5.42
N LYS A 158 5.21 12.16 -4.44
CA LYS A 158 6.41 11.33 -4.57
C LYS A 158 6.29 10.30 -5.68
N PHE A 159 5.17 9.59 -5.79
CA PHE A 159 4.95 8.59 -6.84
C PHE A 159 4.83 9.22 -8.23
N SER A 160 4.20 10.38 -8.34
CA SER A 160 4.17 11.15 -9.59
C SER A 160 5.59 11.52 -10.04
N GLY A 161 6.46 11.90 -9.10
CA GLY A 161 7.87 12.14 -9.35
C GLY A 161 8.61 10.92 -9.87
N LEU A 162 8.40 9.74 -9.26
CA LEU A 162 9.03 8.48 -9.69
C LEU A 162 8.67 8.14 -11.14
N LEU A 163 7.38 8.24 -11.51
CA LEU A 163 6.91 8.00 -12.88
C LEU A 163 7.45 8.99 -13.92
N ALA A 164 7.65 10.26 -13.51
CA ALA A 164 8.16 11.28 -14.41
C ALA A 164 9.66 11.10 -14.75
N HIS A 165 10.43 10.50 -13.85
CA HIS A 165 11.86 10.24 -14.06
C HIS A 165 12.12 9.06 -15.02
N GLU A 166 11.23 8.05 -15.06
CA GLU A 166 11.35 6.94 -16.02
C GLU A 166 11.11 7.39 -17.47
N LYS A 167 10.19 8.32 -17.72
CA LYS A 167 9.90 8.83 -19.08
C LYS A 167 11.06 9.62 -19.71
N ARG A 168 12.10 9.95 -18.93
CA ARG A 168 13.24 10.77 -19.36
C ARG A 168 14.55 9.98 -19.42
N SER A 169 14.55 8.72 -18.99
CA SER A 169 15.72 7.83 -18.99
C SER A 169 15.66 6.88 -20.18
#